data_AF-A0A3D0M1Y0-F1
#
_entry.id   AF-A0A3D0M1Y0-F1
#
_cell.length_a   1.000
_cell.length_b   1.000
_cell.length_c   1.000
_cell.angle_alpha   90.00
_cell.angle_beta   90.00
_cell.angle_gamma   90.00
#
_symmetry.space_group_name_H-M   'P 1'
#
loop_
_entity.id
_entity.type
_entity.pdbx_description
1 polymer ?
#
loop_
_entity_poly.entity_id
_entity_poly.type
_entity_poly.pdbx_seq_one_letter_code
_entity_poly.pdbx_strand_id
1 'polypeptide(L)'
;MSKKNRQVDFAAELQKDHERWAYVYEYGTSDPFWEDGCNLNLIRNHIINDRRRIEESYAPRDYPAIYFKEVPPKVDQMYMARADEIRKAAKESLARYKADFNYRYILRHQHDFSQATKKKLCVDAVIGYATGLEHYIQTDSLVDMRRHENPETYLKSFEDCARKMQETPVEEVQISLFSFSNDELNYDNSNEDMDEEFGGMTMM
;
A
#
# COMPACT_ATOMS: atom_id res chain seq x y z
N MET A 1 -20.28 24.27 -25.61
CA MET A 1 -20.59 22.83 -25.73
C MET A 1 -21.67 22.49 -24.71
N SER A 2 -22.90 22.23 -25.18
CA SER A 2 -24.04 21.95 -24.30
C SER A 2 -23.88 20.57 -23.68
N LYS A 3 -23.84 20.48 -22.34
CA LYS A 3 -23.89 19.20 -21.63
C LYS A 3 -25.23 18.56 -21.97
N LYS A 4 -25.23 17.52 -22.82
CA LYS A 4 -26.38 16.61 -22.93
C LYS A 4 -26.66 16.08 -21.53
N ASN A 5 -27.71 16.58 -20.88
CA ASN A 5 -28.25 15.96 -19.68
C ASN A 5 -28.70 14.55 -20.09
N ARG A 6 -27.82 13.57 -19.86
CA ARG A 6 -28.23 12.17 -19.86
C ARG A 6 -29.25 12.07 -18.74
N GLN A 7 -30.51 11.83 -19.07
CA GLN A 7 -31.54 11.55 -18.06
C GLN A 7 -31.04 10.35 -17.26
N VAL A 8 -30.63 10.60 -16.02
CA VAL A 8 -30.09 9.56 -15.15
C VAL A 8 -31.27 8.74 -14.69
N ASP A 9 -31.23 7.43 -14.95
CA ASP A 9 -32.19 6.50 -14.40
C ASP A 9 -31.80 6.21 -12.94
N PHE A 10 -32.38 6.98 -12.03
CA PHE A 10 -32.11 6.86 -10.59
C PHE A 10 -32.53 5.49 -10.04
N ALA A 11 -33.51 4.81 -10.65
CA ALA A 11 -33.90 3.48 -10.22
C ALA A 11 -32.81 2.46 -10.54
N ALA A 12 -32.22 2.54 -11.73
CA ALA A 12 -31.11 1.68 -12.14
C ALA A 12 -29.84 1.91 -11.31
N GLU A 13 -29.47 3.17 -11.04
CA GLU A 13 -28.30 3.46 -10.20
C GLU A 13 -28.50 3.00 -8.75
N LEU A 14 -29.69 3.18 -8.16
CA LEU A 14 -29.99 2.65 -6.83
C LEU A 14 -29.83 1.13 -6.76
N GLN A 15 -30.38 0.41 -7.74
CA GLN A 15 -30.26 -1.06 -7.78
C GLN A 15 -28.78 -1.47 -7.82
N LYS A 16 -28.01 -0.87 -8.71
CA LYS A 16 -26.58 -1.12 -8.87
C LYS A 16 -25.78 -0.79 -7.60
N ASP A 17 -26.08 0.32 -6.93
CA ASP A 17 -25.39 0.69 -5.70
C ASP A 17 -25.73 -0.26 -4.54
N HIS A 18 -26.97 -0.75 -4.45
CA HIS A 18 -27.32 -1.79 -3.48
C HIS A 18 -26.58 -3.11 -3.74
N GLU A 19 -26.52 -3.55 -5.00
CA GLU A 19 -25.78 -4.75 -5.41
C GLU A 19 -24.28 -4.59 -5.12
N ARG A 20 -23.72 -3.42 -5.47
CA ARG A 20 -22.32 -3.10 -5.22
C ARG A 20 -22.01 -3.04 -3.74
N TRP A 21 -22.87 -2.45 -2.91
CA TRP A 21 -22.68 -2.42 -1.46
C TRP A 21 -22.62 -3.84 -0.89
N ALA A 22 -23.55 -4.71 -1.30
CA ALA A 22 -23.57 -6.11 -0.87
C ALA A 22 -22.30 -6.85 -1.32
N TYR A 23 -21.90 -6.67 -2.58
CA TYR A 23 -20.68 -7.27 -3.12
C TYR A 23 -19.42 -6.82 -2.36
N VAL A 24 -19.26 -5.51 -2.11
CA VAL A 24 -18.09 -4.99 -1.38
C VAL A 24 -18.12 -5.43 0.08
N TYR A 25 -19.30 -5.60 0.68
CA TYR A 25 -19.40 -6.06 2.06
C TYR A 25 -18.89 -7.51 2.20
N GLU A 26 -19.19 -8.36 1.22
CA GLU A 26 -18.81 -9.78 1.20
C GLU A 26 -17.38 -10.01 0.67
N TYR A 27 -17.03 -9.37 -0.44
CA TYR A 27 -15.79 -9.62 -1.19
C TYR A 27 -14.75 -8.48 -1.10
N GLY A 28 -15.10 -7.34 -0.54
CA GLY A 28 -14.22 -6.17 -0.48
C GLY A 28 -14.08 -5.44 -1.81
N THR A 29 -13.22 -4.43 -1.83
CA THR A 29 -12.85 -3.66 -3.03
C THR A 29 -11.41 -3.93 -3.46
N SER A 30 -10.95 -3.25 -4.51
CA SER A 30 -9.54 -3.24 -4.96
C SER A 30 -8.90 -1.86 -4.77
N ASP A 31 -9.46 -1.01 -3.91
CA ASP A 31 -8.94 0.33 -3.63
C ASP A 31 -7.53 0.21 -2.98
N PRO A 32 -6.50 0.85 -3.53
CA PRO A 32 -5.15 0.70 -3.00
C PRO A 32 -4.86 1.56 -1.76
N PHE A 33 -5.77 2.46 -1.37
CA PHE A 33 -5.51 3.47 -0.33
C PHE A 33 -6.49 3.41 0.84
N TRP A 34 -7.68 2.85 0.64
CA TRP A 34 -8.74 2.86 1.63
C TRP A 34 -9.29 1.46 1.93
N GLU A 35 -9.71 1.29 3.18
CA GLU A 35 -10.43 0.11 3.63
C GLU A 35 -11.81 -0.01 2.96
N ASP A 36 -12.37 -1.21 3.03
CA ASP A 36 -13.68 -1.51 2.44
C ASP A 36 -14.80 -0.72 3.14
N GLY A 37 -14.67 -0.47 4.44
CA GLY A 37 -15.58 0.35 5.24
C GLY A 37 -15.76 1.77 4.70
N CYS A 38 -14.67 2.44 4.33
CA CYS A 38 -14.71 3.74 3.68
C CYS A 38 -15.50 3.68 2.35
N ASN A 39 -15.21 2.68 1.52
CA ASN A 39 -15.88 2.47 0.24
C ASN A 39 -17.38 2.16 0.39
N LEU A 40 -17.75 1.33 1.36
CA LEU A 40 -19.14 1.00 1.70
C LEU A 40 -19.93 2.24 2.11
N ASN A 41 -19.32 3.11 2.90
CA ASN A 41 -19.94 4.36 3.32
C ASN A 41 -20.08 5.37 2.17
N LEU A 42 -19.17 5.37 1.19
CA LEU A 42 -19.32 6.15 -0.03
C LEU A 42 -20.51 5.65 -0.88
N ILE A 43 -20.62 4.34 -1.10
CA ILE A 43 -21.76 3.74 -1.82
C ILE A 43 -23.07 4.04 -1.09
N ARG A 44 -23.09 3.92 0.24
CA ARG A 44 -24.24 4.29 1.06
C ARG A 44 -24.65 5.75 0.85
N ASN A 45 -23.69 6.67 0.76
CA ASN A 45 -23.98 8.08 0.50
C ASN A 45 -24.56 8.30 -0.91
N HIS A 46 -24.14 7.53 -1.91
CA HIS A 46 -24.75 7.55 -3.25
C HIS A 46 -26.22 7.11 -3.20
N ILE A 47 -26.54 6.01 -2.50
CA ILE A 47 -27.92 5.55 -2.29
C ILE A 47 -28.79 6.63 -1.66
N ILE A 48 -28.31 7.28 -0.59
CA ILE A 48 -29.05 8.37 0.08
C ILE A 48 -29.27 9.55 -0.87
N ASN A 49 -28.24 9.92 -1.63
CA ASN A 49 -28.32 11.03 -2.55
C ASN A 49 -29.30 10.77 -3.70
N ASP A 50 -29.28 9.57 -4.28
CA ASP A 50 -30.19 9.24 -5.38
C ASP A 50 -31.64 9.10 -4.92
N ARG A 51 -31.88 8.66 -3.67
CA ARG A 51 -33.21 8.77 -3.04
C ARG A 51 -33.70 10.21 -2.95
N ARG A 52 -32.85 11.14 -2.50
CA ARG A 52 -33.20 12.57 -2.47
C ARG A 52 -33.51 13.12 -3.85
N ARG A 53 -32.74 12.73 -4.87
CA ARG A 53 -33.00 13.14 -6.26
C ARG A 53 -34.31 12.60 -6.81
N ILE A 54 -34.71 11.39 -6.41
CA ILE A 54 -36.05 10.86 -6.72
C ILE A 54 -37.13 11.70 -6.05
N GLU A 55 -36.94 12.05 -4.78
CA GLU A 55 -37.89 12.91 -4.05
C GLU A 55 -38.05 14.29 -4.69
N GLU A 56 -36.97 14.86 -5.23
CA GLU A 56 -36.95 16.15 -5.93
C GLU A 56 -37.55 16.08 -7.34
N SER A 57 -37.47 14.93 -8.02
CA SER A 57 -37.79 14.80 -9.45
C SER A 57 -39.14 14.14 -9.74
N TYR A 58 -39.70 13.37 -8.79
CA TYR A 58 -40.92 12.57 -8.98
C TYR A 58 -41.97 12.92 -7.92
N ALA A 59 -43.25 12.71 -8.25
CA ALA A 59 -44.30 12.75 -7.24
C ALA A 59 -44.24 11.46 -6.38
N PRO A 60 -44.64 11.50 -5.09
CA PRO A 60 -44.56 10.33 -4.20
C PRO A 60 -45.24 9.05 -4.70
N ARG A 61 -46.29 9.19 -5.52
CA ARG A 61 -47.01 8.06 -6.14
C ARG A 61 -46.22 7.37 -7.27
N ASP A 62 -45.22 8.06 -7.82
CA ASP A 62 -44.44 7.65 -8.99
C ASP A 62 -43.02 7.20 -8.58
N TYR A 63 -42.76 7.01 -7.28
CA TYR A 63 -41.46 6.52 -6.80
C TYR A 63 -41.22 5.08 -7.25
N PRO A 64 -40.01 4.74 -7.74
CA PRO A 64 -39.68 3.39 -8.17
C PRO A 64 -39.63 2.44 -6.98
N ALA A 65 -39.96 1.17 -7.18
CA ALA A 65 -40.01 0.17 -6.09
C ALA A 65 -38.69 0.08 -5.28
N ILE A 66 -37.55 0.23 -5.95
CA ILE A 66 -36.22 0.20 -5.31
C ILE A 66 -36.00 1.32 -4.28
N TYR A 67 -36.72 2.45 -4.39
CA TYR A 67 -36.65 3.55 -3.42
C TYR A 67 -37.02 3.10 -2.01
N PHE A 68 -37.96 2.16 -1.90
CA PHE A 68 -38.44 1.63 -0.62
C PHE A 68 -37.52 0.60 0.01
N LYS A 69 -36.47 0.16 -0.70
CA LYS A 69 -35.45 -0.71 -0.13
C LYS A 69 -34.70 0.04 0.97
N GLU A 70 -34.41 -0.67 2.06
CA GLU A 70 -33.71 -0.10 3.21
C GLU A 70 -32.30 0.34 2.81
N VAL A 71 -31.90 1.54 3.25
CA VAL A 71 -30.55 2.02 3.07
C VAL A 71 -29.61 1.15 3.91
N PRO A 72 -28.50 0.64 3.33
CA PRO A 72 -27.58 -0.19 4.10
C PRO A 72 -27.05 0.53 5.35
N PRO A 73 -26.72 -0.23 6.42
CA PRO A 73 -26.19 0.36 7.64
C PRO A 73 -24.85 1.07 7.38
N LYS A 74 -24.52 2.03 8.23
CA LYS A 74 -23.18 2.62 8.24
C LYS A 74 -22.20 1.57 8.77
N VAL A 75 -21.08 1.38 8.09
CA VAL A 75 -20.04 0.41 8.46
C VAL A 75 -18.87 1.16 9.10
N ASP A 76 -18.12 0.51 9.99
CA ASP A 76 -16.85 1.04 10.50
C ASP A 76 -15.94 1.40 9.32
N GLN A 77 -15.27 2.55 9.39
CA GLN A 77 -14.37 2.99 8.32
C GLN A 77 -13.19 2.03 8.12
N MET A 78 -12.74 1.38 9.19
CA MET A 78 -11.61 0.44 9.19
C MET A 78 -12.02 -1.00 8.84
N TYR A 79 -13.30 -1.22 8.50
CA TYR A 79 -13.76 -2.55 8.11
C TYR A 79 -13.05 -3.04 6.84
N MET A 80 -12.56 -4.27 6.89
CA MET A 80 -11.96 -4.98 5.76
C MET A 80 -12.67 -6.32 5.57
N ALA A 81 -13.21 -6.54 4.37
CA ALA A 81 -13.76 -7.83 4.00
C ALA A 81 -12.61 -8.83 3.72
N ARG A 82 -12.86 -10.12 3.95
CA ARG A 82 -11.90 -11.21 3.66
C ARG A 82 -10.51 -11.01 4.29
N ALA A 83 -10.43 -10.36 5.45
CA ALA A 83 -9.16 -10.03 6.10
C ALA A 83 -8.22 -11.24 6.28
N ASP A 84 -8.77 -12.41 6.66
CA ASP A 84 -7.96 -13.62 6.84
C ASP A 84 -7.45 -14.21 5.51
N GLU A 85 -8.24 -14.10 4.44
CA GLU A 85 -7.80 -14.49 3.10
C GLU A 85 -6.67 -13.57 2.62
N ILE A 86 -6.79 -12.26 2.84
CA ILE A 86 -5.76 -11.27 2.51
C ILE A 86 -4.45 -11.60 3.23
N ARG A 87 -4.50 -11.86 4.54
CA ARG A 87 -3.32 -12.25 5.34
C ARG A 87 -2.68 -13.53 4.82
N LYS A 88 -3.50 -14.53 4.47
CA LYS A 88 -3.01 -15.81 3.94
C LYS A 88 -2.32 -15.61 2.58
N ALA A 89 -3.00 -14.91 1.65
CA ALA A 89 -2.48 -14.62 0.32
C ALA A 89 -1.18 -13.81 0.39
N ALA A 90 -1.10 -12.81 1.28
CA ALA A 90 0.12 -12.02 1.48
C ALA A 90 1.32 -12.88 1.88
N LYS A 91 1.12 -13.83 2.82
CA LYS A 91 2.19 -14.77 3.24
C LYS A 91 2.61 -15.69 2.10
N GLU A 92 1.66 -16.21 1.33
CA GLU A 92 1.94 -17.04 0.15
C GLU A 92 2.69 -16.26 -0.93
N SER A 93 2.26 -15.03 -1.25
CA SER A 93 2.94 -14.14 -2.18
C SER A 93 4.36 -13.80 -1.73
N LEU A 94 4.57 -13.50 -0.44
CA LEU A 94 5.92 -13.24 0.09
C LEU A 94 6.83 -14.48 -0.04
N ALA A 95 6.31 -15.67 0.25
CA ALA A 95 7.06 -16.90 0.07
C ALA A 95 7.45 -17.11 -1.41
N ARG A 96 6.53 -16.84 -2.34
CA ARG A 96 6.82 -16.89 -3.79
C ARG A 96 7.88 -15.88 -4.20
N TYR A 97 7.82 -14.64 -3.70
CA TYR A 97 8.82 -13.62 -4.00
C TYR A 97 10.22 -14.02 -3.53
N LYS A 98 10.34 -14.53 -2.29
CA LYS A 98 11.64 -14.94 -1.74
C LYS A 98 12.21 -16.20 -2.43
N ALA A 99 11.35 -17.07 -2.96
CA ALA A 99 11.76 -18.27 -3.69
C ALA A 99 12.16 -18.00 -5.15
N ASP A 100 11.71 -16.88 -5.73
CA ASP A 100 11.93 -16.55 -7.14
C ASP A 100 13.41 -16.37 -7.50
N PHE A 101 13.81 -16.97 -8.63
CA PHE A 101 15.20 -16.92 -9.10
C PHE A 101 15.61 -15.50 -9.50
N ASN A 102 14.74 -14.75 -10.17
CA ASN A 102 15.04 -13.39 -10.64
C ASN A 102 15.20 -12.45 -9.44
N TYR A 103 14.32 -12.56 -8.44
CA TYR A 103 14.45 -11.80 -7.20
C TYR A 103 15.78 -12.06 -6.49
N ARG A 104 16.18 -13.33 -6.35
CA ARG A 104 17.47 -13.71 -5.75
C ARG A 104 18.67 -13.22 -6.57
N TYR A 105 18.58 -13.25 -7.90
CA TYR A 105 19.60 -12.69 -8.78
C TYR A 105 19.75 -11.18 -8.56
N ILE A 106 18.64 -10.44 -8.54
CA ILE A 106 18.62 -8.99 -8.30
C ILE A 106 19.27 -8.65 -6.96
N LEU A 107 18.93 -9.37 -5.88
CA LEU A 107 19.51 -9.14 -4.56
C LEU A 107 21.03 -9.35 -4.52
N ARG A 108 21.56 -10.31 -5.29
CA ARG A 108 22.99 -10.60 -5.34
C ARG A 108 23.77 -9.55 -6.12
N HIS A 109 23.20 -9.08 -7.23
CA HIS A 109 23.86 -8.20 -8.19
C HIS A 109 23.50 -6.73 -8.02
N GLN A 110 22.66 -6.37 -7.05
CA GLN A 110 22.26 -4.98 -6.82
C GLN A 110 23.44 -4.05 -6.54
N HIS A 111 24.55 -4.54 -5.99
CA HIS A 111 25.73 -3.72 -5.66
C HIS A 111 26.68 -3.51 -6.85
N ASP A 112 26.47 -4.25 -7.94
CA ASP A 112 27.28 -4.16 -9.17
C ASP A 112 26.91 -2.93 -10.01
N PHE A 113 25.86 -2.20 -9.64
CA PHE A 113 25.35 -1.05 -10.37
C PHE A 113 25.40 0.22 -9.51
N SER A 114 25.71 1.35 -10.14
CA SER A 114 25.58 2.67 -9.51
C SER A 114 24.13 3.01 -9.17
N GLN A 115 23.92 3.95 -8.24
CA GLN A 115 22.57 4.35 -7.82
C GLN A 115 21.71 4.92 -8.97
N ALA A 116 22.35 5.61 -9.93
CA ALA A 116 21.67 6.12 -11.12
C ALA A 116 21.14 4.98 -11.99
N THR A 117 21.96 3.94 -12.19
CA THR A 117 21.59 2.75 -12.97
C THR A 117 20.54 1.92 -12.25
N LYS A 118 20.63 1.71 -10.92
CA LYS A 118 19.57 1.06 -10.13
C LYS A 118 18.22 1.75 -10.26
N LYS A 119 18.20 3.09 -10.21
CA LYS A 119 16.97 3.88 -10.39
C LYS A 119 16.38 3.71 -11.79
N LYS A 120 17.23 3.71 -12.84
CA LYS A 120 16.80 3.47 -14.22
C LYS A 120 16.23 2.07 -14.43
N LEU A 121 16.81 1.08 -13.76
CA LEU A 121 16.40 -0.33 -13.84
C LEU A 121 15.28 -0.69 -12.86
N CYS A 122 14.85 0.25 -12.00
CA CYS A 122 13.86 0.05 -10.95
C CYS A 122 14.23 -1.06 -9.94
N VAL A 123 15.54 -1.26 -9.68
CA VAL A 123 16.03 -2.32 -8.78
C VAL A 123 15.47 -2.13 -7.36
N ASP A 124 15.58 -0.91 -6.82
CA ASP A 124 15.10 -0.60 -5.46
C ASP A 124 13.59 -0.77 -5.33
N ALA A 125 12.82 -0.50 -6.40
CA ALA A 125 11.37 -0.70 -6.40
C ALA A 125 10.99 -2.18 -6.34
N VAL A 126 11.70 -3.01 -7.12
CA VAL A 126 11.51 -4.47 -7.12
C VAL A 126 11.85 -5.08 -5.76
N ILE A 127 12.98 -4.68 -5.17
CA ILE A 127 13.35 -5.10 -3.82
C ILE A 127 12.29 -4.65 -2.81
N GLY A 128 11.83 -3.39 -2.95
CA GLY A 128 10.79 -2.76 -2.15
C GLY A 128 9.46 -3.51 -2.14
N TYR A 129 9.08 -4.22 -3.22
CA TYR A 129 7.84 -4.99 -3.23
C TYR A 129 7.85 -6.15 -2.23
N ALA A 130 8.97 -6.85 -2.09
CA ALA A 130 9.10 -7.97 -1.16
C ALA A 130 9.35 -7.48 0.28
N THR A 131 10.22 -6.50 0.47
CA THR A 131 10.51 -5.95 1.81
C THR A 131 9.31 -5.16 2.37
N GLY A 132 8.59 -4.44 1.50
CA GLY A 132 7.34 -3.77 1.86
C GLY A 132 6.28 -4.77 2.29
N LEU A 133 6.06 -5.85 1.52
CA LEU A 133 5.11 -6.90 1.88
C LEU A 133 5.44 -7.57 3.22
N GLU A 134 6.72 -7.82 3.49
CA GLU A 134 7.18 -8.31 4.79
C GLU A 134 6.83 -7.34 5.92
N HIS A 135 7.06 -6.05 5.73
CA HIS A 135 6.67 -5.03 6.69
C HIS A 135 5.14 -4.96 6.89
N TYR A 136 4.34 -5.02 5.83
CA TYR A 136 2.88 -4.99 5.92
C TYR A 136 2.31 -6.19 6.67
N ILE A 137 2.93 -7.37 6.52
CA ILE A 137 2.56 -8.56 7.29
C ILE A 137 2.91 -8.38 8.78
N GLN A 138 4.04 -7.73 9.09
CA GLN A 138 4.44 -7.46 10.48
C GLN A 138 3.54 -6.43 11.17
N THR A 139 3.10 -5.41 10.44
CA THR A 139 2.23 -4.34 10.97
C THR A 139 0.73 -4.62 10.81
N ASP A 140 0.37 -5.77 10.23
CA ASP A 140 -1.00 -6.16 9.88
C ASP A 140 -1.73 -5.12 9.00
N SER A 141 -1.02 -4.47 8.08
CA SER A 141 -1.62 -3.54 7.11
C SER A 141 -2.37 -4.29 6.01
N LEU A 142 -3.68 -4.52 6.22
CA LEU A 142 -4.55 -5.24 5.29
C LEU A 142 -4.71 -4.54 3.94
N VAL A 143 -4.79 -3.21 3.92
CA VAL A 143 -4.93 -2.41 2.69
C VAL A 143 -3.72 -2.61 1.79
N ASP A 144 -2.51 -2.58 2.36
CA ASP A 144 -1.28 -2.79 1.61
C ASP A 144 -1.10 -4.25 1.21
N MET A 145 -1.42 -5.20 2.09
CA MET A 145 -1.35 -6.63 1.81
C MET A 145 -2.23 -7.05 0.62
N ARG A 146 -3.45 -6.52 0.51
CA ARG A 146 -4.38 -6.80 -0.60
C ARG A 146 -3.76 -6.55 -1.97
N ARG A 147 -2.88 -5.54 -2.09
CA ARG A 147 -2.23 -5.18 -3.36
C ARG A 147 -1.35 -6.31 -3.89
N HIS A 148 -0.89 -7.21 -3.01
CA HIS A 148 -0.05 -8.34 -3.32
C HIS A 148 -0.81 -9.68 -3.40
N GLU A 149 -2.16 -9.69 -3.38
CA GLU A 149 -2.95 -10.91 -3.57
C GLU A 149 -2.68 -11.59 -4.92
N ASN A 150 -2.34 -10.81 -5.96
CA ASN A 150 -1.93 -11.34 -7.26
C ASN A 150 -0.41 -11.21 -7.46
N PRO A 151 0.38 -12.24 -7.11
CA PRO A 151 1.84 -12.18 -7.19
C PRO A 151 2.37 -12.12 -8.62
N GLU A 152 1.61 -12.55 -9.63
CA GLU A 152 2.11 -12.67 -11.02
C GLU A 152 2.58 -11.34 -11.61
N THR A 153 1.91 -10.24 -11.25
CA THR A 153 2.28 -8.90 -11.73
C THR A 153 3.64 -8.45 -11.18
N TYR A 154 3.93 -8.82 -9.94
CA TYR A 154 5.19 -8.51 -9.29
C TYR A 154 6.31 -9.43 -9.77
N LEU A 155 6.03 -10.73 -9.92
CA LEU A 155 6.99 -11.69 -10.46
C LEU A 155 7.42 -11.33 -11.88
N LYS A 156 6.49 -10.89 -12.74
CA LYS A 156 6.84 -10.36 -14.06
C LYS A 156 7.75 -9.13 -13.98
N SER A 157 7.53 -8.25 -13.00
CA SER A 157 8.40 -7.10 -12.76
C SER A 157 9.81 -7.53 -12.32
N PHE A 158 9.94 -8.64 -11.58
CA PHE A 158 11.23 -9.21 -11.19
C PHE A 158 11.97 -9.77 -12.41
N GLU A 159 11.28 -10.53 -13.26
CA GLU A 159 11.82 -11.04 -14.52
C GLU A 159 12.32 -9.91 -15.42
N ASP A 160 11.48 -8.89 -15.65
CA ASP A 160 11.85 -7.74 -16.48
C ASP A 160 13.04 -6.96 -15.91
N CYS A 161 13.13 -6.82 -14.59
CA CYS A 161 14.25 -6.15 -13.95
C CYS A 161 15.54 -6.96 -14.06
N ALA A 162 15.50 -8.26 -13.77
CA ALA A 162 16.66 -9.16 -13.86
C ALA A 162 17.19 -9.24 -15.30
N ARG A 163 16.30 -9.34 -16.29
CA ARG A 163 16.67 -9.31 -17.71
C ARG A 163 17.41 -8.02 -18.08
N LYS A 164 16.89 -6.85 -17.67
CA LYS A 164 17.56 -5.57 -17.95
C LYS A 164 18.90 -5.44 -17.23
N MET A 165 19.04 -5.99 -16.01
CA MET A 165 20.33 -6.03 -15.31
C MET A 165 21.34 -6.89 -16.06
N GLN A 166 20.92 -8.02 -16.64
CA GLN A 166 21.80 -8.88 -17.46
C GLN A 166 22.22 -8.24 -18.78
N GLU A 167 21.32 -7.48 -19.42
CA GLU A 167 21.59 -6.74 -20.66
C GLU A 167 22.47 -5.50 -20.45
N THR A 168 22.56 -5.00 -19.21
CA THR A 168 23.34 -3.81 -18.88
C THR A 168 24.79 -4.21 -18.57
N PRO A 169 25.80 -3.63 -19.24
CA PRO A 169 27.20 -3.88 -18.90
C PRO A 169 27.45 -3.57 -17.43
N VAL A 170 28.16 -4.46 -16.74
CA VAL A 170 28.57 -4.22 -15.35
C VAL A 170 29.45 -2.98 -15.31
N GLU A 171 29.03 -1.96 -14.56
CA GLU A 171 29.85 -0.79 -14.31
C GLU A 171 30.94 -1.21 -13.32
N GLU A 172 32.21 -0.98 -13.65
CA GLU A 172 33.27 -1.08 -12.64
C GLU A 172 33.04 0.03 -11.61
N VAL A 173 32.26 -0.28 -10.58
CA VAL A 173 32.08 0.62 -9.43
C VAL A 173 33.42 0.68 -8.73
N GLN A 174 34.22 1.70 -9.02
CA GLN A 174 35.45 2.00 -8.28
C GLN A 174 35.05 2.30 -6.83
N ILE A 175 35.22 1.31 -5.96
CA ILE A 175 35.19 1.52 -4.51
C ILE A 175 36.44 2.34 -4.19
N SER A 176 36.25 3.63 -3.92
CA SER A 176 37.33 4.48 -3.43
C SER A 176 37.90 3.89 -2.14
N LEU A 177 39.21 3.65 -2.11
CA LEU A 177 39.96 3.14 -0.96
C LEU A 177 39.75 4.00 0.31
N PHE A 178 39.35 5.27 0.15
CA PHE A 178 39.04 6.20 1.25
C PHE A 178 37.68 5.99 1.91
N SER A 179 36.81 5.11 1.38
CA SER A 179 35.51 4.81 1.98
C SER A 179 35.59 3.89 3.21
N PHE A 180 36.75 3.26 3.45
CA PHE A 180 36.99 2.36 4.59
C PHE A 180 37.60 3.05 5.82
N SER A 181 37.89 4.35 5.76
CA SER A 181 38.73 5.03 6.77
C SER A 181 37.97 5.71 7.90
N ASN A 182 36.90 5.12 8.46
CA ASN A 182 36.26 5.77 9.62
C ASN A 182 35.76 4.89 10.76
N ASP A 183 36.07 3.59 10.79
CA ASP A 183 35.78 2.74 11.94
C ASP A 183 37.00 1.87 12.26
N GLU A 184 38.00 2.47 12.91
CA GLU A 184 38.88 1.82 13.89
C GLU A 184 39.96 2.82 14.29
N LEU A 185 39.85 3.34 15.53
CA LEU A 185 40.93 3.63 16.46
C LEU A 185 40.34 4.52 17.58
N ASN A 186 39.58 3.92 18.49
CA ASN A 186 39.37 4.49 19.81
C ASN A 186 39.84 3.45 20.84
N TYR A 187 41.17 3.30 20.91
CA TYR A 187 41.87 2.60 21.98
C TYR A 187 42.47 3.67 22.89
N ASP A 188 41.75 3.93 23.97
CA ASP A 188 42.16 4.25 25.34
C ASP A 188 43.59 4.78 25.58
N ASN A 189 43.71 5.93 26.26
CA ASN A 189 44.56 6.01 27.46
C ASN A 189 44.26 7.24 28.34
N SER A 190 43.64 6.96 29.49
CA SER A 190 44.11 7.22 30.87
C SER A 190 44.64 8.61 31.33
N ASN A 191 44.22 8.93 32.56
CA ASN A 191 44.84 9.74 33.62
C ASN A 191 44.44 11.22 33.67
N GLU A 192 43.59 11.58 34.64
CA GLU A 192 43.94 12.06 35.99
C GLU A 192 44.54 13.46 35.93
N ASP A 193 43.75 14.46 36.34
CA ASP A 193 44.25 15.50 37.24
C ASP A 193 43.07 16.19 37.94
N MET A 194 43.17 16.19 39.28
CA MET A 194 42.38 16.98 40.21
C MET A 194 42.55 18.47 39.92
N ASP A 195 41.50 19.26 40.13
CA ASP A 195 41.65 20.53 40.83
C ASP A 195 40.34 20.95 41.51
N GLU A 196 40.55 21.46 42.72
CA GLU A 196 39.60 21.71 43.81
C GLU A 196 38.70 22.93 43.62
N GLU A 197 37.52 22.83 44.27
CA GLU A 197 36.89 23.85 45.13
C GLU A 197 36.52 25.24 44.55
N PHE A 198 35.21 25.53 44.49
CA PHE A 198 34.63 26.66 45.24
C PHE A 198 33.09 26.67 45.25
N GLY A 199 32.52 26.93 46.44
CA GLY A 199 31.32 27.78 46.58
C GLY A 199 29.96 27.09 46.53
N GLY A 200 29.45 26.72 47.70
CA GLY A 200 28.12 26.13 47.86
C GLY A 200 26.93 27.06 47.67
N MET A 201 25.73 26.47 47.72
CA MET A 201 24.54 27.11 48.31
C MET A 201 23.46 26.03 48.53
N THR A 202 23.16 25.78 49.80
CA THR A 202 22.00 25.04 50.29
C THR A 202 20.70 25.70 49.84
N MET A 203 19.69 24.92 49.47
CA MET A 203 18.29 25.23 49.80
C MET A 203 17.54 23.95 50.11
N MET A 204 16.71 24.05 51.16
CA MET A 204 15.73 23.09 51.67
C MET A 204 14.74 22.62 50.60
#